data_AF-A0A9D5XMB8-F1
#
_entry.id   AF-A0A9D5XMB8-F1
#
_cell.length_a   1.000
_cell.length_b   1.000
_cell.length_c   1.000
_cell.angle_alpha   90.00
_cell.angle_beta   90.00
_cell.angle_gamma   90.00
#
_symmetry.space_group_name_H-M   'P 1'
#
loop_
_entity.id
_entity.type
_entity.pdbx_description
1 polymer ?
#
loop_
_entity_poly.entity_id
_entity_poly.type
_entity_poly.pdbx_seq_one_letter_code
_entity_poly.pdbx_strand_id
1 'polypeptide(L)'
;MGGGFKSNVQPVASGMRRYPVISKIQAGALCEISVPYGSGDGFDVEYGDDDASQWSFFLEIEGDSMLPDFRPGDRVLIDPDVTPRPGDFVAARNTKQDATFKKYRVRGINELGKEVFELVPLNDDYPVMRSDEHHLVVIGTMIEHRRKFRRR
;
A
#
# COMPACT_ATOMS: atom_id res chain seq x y z
N MET A 1 5.98 -15.25 48.21
CA MET A 1 6.48 -15.05 46.83
C MET A 1 5.74 -16.01 45.92
N GLY A 2 5.01 -15.51 44.93
CA GLY A 2 4.29 -16.33 43.95
C GLY A 2 4.00 -15.45 42.73
N GLY A 3 4.91 -15.45 41.77
CA GLY A 3 4.82 -14.65 40.55
C GLY A 3 3.72 -15.17 39.64
N GLY A 4 2.73 -14.32 39.37
CA GLY A 4 1.72 -14.57 38.34
C GLY A 4 2.33 -14.42 36.95
N PHE A 5 2.23 -15.47 36.15
CA PHE A 5 2.53 -15.45 34.73
C PHE A 5 1.53 -14.52 34.03
N LYS A 6 2.00 -13.41 33.45
CA LYS A 6 1.20 -12.57 32.56
C LYS A 6 1.08 -13.28 31.22
N SER A 7 -0.12 -13.68 30.82
CA SER A 7 -0.36 -14.10 29.44
C SER A 7 -0.23 -12.87 28.53
N ASN A 8 0.72 -12.92 27.61
CA ASN A 8 1.05 -11.88 26.64
C ASN A 8 0.51 -12.21 25.23
N VAL A 9 -0.58 -12.98 25.16
CA VAL A 9 -1.18 -13.39 23.88
C VAL A 9 -2.40 -12.51 23.63
N GLN A 10 -2.26 -11.60 22.66
CA GLN A 10 -3.40 -10.93 22.02
C GLN A 10 -4.21 -12.01 21.27
N PRO A 11 -5.55 -11.98 21.27
CA PRO A 11 -6.33 -12.90 20.48
C PRO A 11 -6.01 -12.68 19.01
N VAL A 12 -5.36 -13.65 18.38
CA VAL A 12 -5.19 -13.68 16.92
C VAL A 12 -6.60 -13.85 16.37
N ALA A 13 -7.13 -12.84 15.68
CA ALA A 13 -8.34 -12.99 14.89
C ALA A 13 -7.99 -13.91 13.71
N SER A 14 -7.92 -15.23 13.96
CA SER A 14 -7.65 -16.23 12.93
C SER A 14 -8.88 -16.41 12.04
N GLY A 15 -9.09 -15.44 11.15
CA GLY A 15 -9.94 -15.53 9.98
C GLY A 15 -9.10 -15.25 8.74
N MET A 16 -9.23 -16.09 7.71
CA MET A 16 -8.66 -15.78 6.40
C MET A 16 -9.64 -14.89 5.66
N ARG A 17 -9.28 -13.64 5.39
CA ARG A 17 -10.12 -12.68 4.66
C ARG A 17 -9.74 -12.62 3.19
N ARG A 18 -10.74 -12.42 2.33
CA ARG A 18 -10.56 -12.20 0.89
C ARG A 18 -10.23 -10.74 0.62
N TYR A 19 -9.11 -10.50 -0.05
CA TYR A 19 -8.68 -9.19 -0.51
C TYR A 19 -8.65 -9.17 -2.04
N PRO A 20 -9.20 -8.13 -2.70
CA PRO A 20 -9.08 -7.97 -4.13
C PRO A 20 -7.63 -7.68 -4.51
N VAL A 21 -7.19 -8.22 -5.65
CA VAL A 21 -5.93 -7.84 -6.29
C VAL A 21 -6.23 -6.83 -7.39
N ILE A 22 -5.53 -5.70 -7.34
CA ILE A 22 -5.78 -4.52 -8.15
C ILE A 22 -4.48 -4.18 -8.89
N SER A 23 -4.59 -3.94 -10.19
CA SER A 23 -3.48 -3.42 -11.00
C SER A 23 -3.37 -1.90 -10.89
N LYS A 24 -2.26 -1.32 -11.35
CA LYS A 24 -2.00 0.13 -11.31
C LYS A 24 -3.10 0.95 -11.98
N ILE A 25 -3.66 0.44 -13.08
CA ILE A 25 -4.74 1.08 -13.86
C ILE A 25 -6.04 1.13 -13.04
N GLN A 26 -6.33 0.05 -12.31
CA GLN A 26 -7.57 -0.10 -11.54
C GLN A 26 -7.50 0.65 -10.21
N ALA A 27 -6.32 0.77 -9.60
CA ALA A 27 -6.10 1.54 -8.37
C ALA A 27 -6.40 3.04 -8.53
N GLY A 28 -6.25 3.58 -9.74
CA GLY A 28 -6.64 4.95 -10.08
C GLY A 28 -8.14 5.22 -9.95
N ALA A 29 -8.94 4.26 -10.45
CA ALA A 29 -10.40 4.29 -10.44
C ALA A 29 -11.02 3.84 -9.10
N LEU A 30 -10.24 3.16 -8.25
CA LEU A 30 -10.72 2.56 -7.01
C LEU A 30 -11.33 3.55 -6.01
N CYS A 31 -10.89 4.80 -6.03
CA CYS A 31 -11.45 5.83 -5.17
C CYS A 31 -12.93 6.17 -5.46
N GLU A 32 -13.52 5.67 -6.55
CA GLU A 32 -14.96 5.85 -6.87
C GLU A 32 -15.81 4.62 -6.51
N ILE A 33 -15.21 3.50 -6.10
CA ILE A 33 -15.94 2.24 -5.89
C ILE A 33 -16.57 2.21 -4.48
N SER A 34 -17.90 2.39 -4.45
CA SER A 34 -18.73 2.45 -3.22
C SER A 34 -19.13 1.08 -2.66
N VAL A 35 -18.65 -0.03 -3.24
CA VAL A 35 -19.01 -1.39 -2.83
C VAL A 35 -17.77 -2.23 -2.51
N PRO A 36 -17.74 -2.97 -1.39
CA PRO A 36 -16.71 -3.97 -1.16
C PRO A 36 -16.86 -5.09 -2.19
N TYR A 37 -16.07 -4.98 -3.26
CA TYR A 37 -15.74 -5.92 -4.34
C TYR A 37 -16.55 -7.24 -4.32
N GLY A 38 -17.66 -7.23 -5.05
CA GLY A 38 -18.46 -8.43 -5.30
C GLY A 38 -17.70 -9.45 -6.17
N SER A 39 -17.97 -10.74 -5.92
CA SER A 39 -17.45 -11.84 -6.73
C SER A 39 -18.10 -11.78 -8.12
N GLY A 40 -17.50 -11.05 -9.07
CA GLY A 40 -18.06 -10.87 -10.42
C GLY A 40 -17.32 -9.89 -11.32
N ASP A 41 -16.44 -9.05 -10.76
CA ASP A 41 -15.77 -7.98 -11.51
C ASP A 41 -14.47 -8.41 -12.22
N GLY A 42 -14.10 -9.70 -12.17
CA GLY A 42 -12.90 -10.22 -12.83
C GLY A 42 -11.58 -9.95 -12.10
N PHE A 43 -11.61 -9.48 -10.85
CA PHE A 43 -10.41 -9.33 -10.02
C PHE A 43 -9.90 -10.68 -9.50
N ASP A 44 -8.58 -10.85 -9.53
CA ASP A 44 -7.90 -11.89 -8.75
C ASP A 44 -8.17 -11.66 -7.25
N VAL A 45 -8.23 -12.72 -6.46
CA VAL A 45 -8.44 -12.64 -5.01
C VAL A 45 -7.29 -13.32 -4.29
N GLU A 46 -6.73 -12.62 -3.32
CA GLU A 46 -5.74 -13.16 -2.39
C GLU A 46 -6.36 -13.29 -1.00
N TYR A 47 -5.89 -14.28 -0.25
CA TYR A 47 -6.33 -14.49 1.12
C TYR A 47 -5.28 -13.97 2.09
N GLY A 48 -5.67 -13.14 3.04
CA GLY A 48 -4.79 -12.59 4.07
C GLY A 48 -5.36 -12.76 5.46
N ASP A 49 -4.57 -12.38 6.45
CA ASP A 49 -5.02 -12.29 7.83
C ASP A 49 -6.07 -11.17 7.98
N ASP A 50 -7.03 -11.31 8.89
CA ASP A 50 -8.13 -10.36 9.09
C ASP A 50 -7.72 -9.09 9.86
N ASP A 51 -6.42 -8.92 10.17
CA ASP A 51 -5.90 -7.75 10.90
C ASP A 51 -5.93 -6.44 10.07
N ALA A 52 -6.13 -6.53 8.74
CA ALA A 52 -6.17 -5.37 7.85
C ALA A 52 -7.58 -4.79 7.67
N SER A 53 -7.65 -3.47 7.45
CA SER A 53 -8.92 -2.73 7.40
C SER A 53 -9.85 -3.18 6.27
N GLN A 54 -11.15 -2.87 6.38
CA GLN A 54 -12.16 -3.34 5.42
C GLN A 54 -11.91 -2.90 3.97
N TRP A 55 -11.18 -1.80 3.78
CA TRP A 55 -10.87 -1.26 2.46
C TRP A 55 -9.50 -1.68 1.92
N SER A 56 -8.79 -2.56 2.62
CA SER A 56 -7.47 -3.03 2.19
C SER A 56 -7.55 -3.85 0.90
N PHE A 57 -6.51 -3.76 0.09
CA PHE A 57 -6.40 -4.45 -1.19
C PHE A 57 -4.96 -4.81 -1.52
N PHE A 58 -4.77 -5.88 -2.29
CA PHE A 58 -3.46 -6.18 -2.85
C PHE A 58 -3.22 -5.34 -4.11
N LEU A 59 -2.10 -4.64 -4.17
CA LEU A 59 -1.60 -4.00 -5.38
C LEU A 59 -0.52 -4.90 -6.00
N GLU A 60 -0.68 -5.25 -7.27
CA GLU A 60 0.39 -5.90 -8.02
C GLU A 60 1.42 -4.87 -8.49
N ILE A 61 2.69 -5.10 -8.19
CA ILE A 61 3.78 -4.21 -8.55
C ILE A 61 4.07 -4.36 -10.05
N GLU A 62 4.08 -3.23 -10.74
CA GLU A 62 4.38 -3.14 -12.16
C GLU A 62 5.57 -2.19 -12.41
N GLY A 63 6.42 -2.55 -13.36
CA GLY A 63 7.59 -1.78 -13.78
C GLY A 63 8.73 -1.76 -12.77
N ASP A 64 9.76 -0.97 -13.07
CA ASP A 64 11.08 -1.11 -12.46
C ASP A 64 11.43 -0.01 -11.44
N SER A 65 10.51 0.93 -11.21
CA SER A 65 10.76 2.11 -10.35
C SER A 65 11.03 1.79 -8.89
N MET A 66 10.70 0.57 -8.45
CA MET A 66 10.86 0.12 -7.07
C MET A 66 11.85 -1.05 -6.95
N LEU A 67 12.60 -1.33 -8.03
CA LEU A 67 13.75 -2.21 -7.96
C LEU A 67 14.85 -1.61 -7.07
N PRO A 68 15.68 -2.46 -6.42
CA PRO A 68 15.69 -3.93 -6.51
C PRO A 68 14.71 -4.65 -5.57
N ASP A 69 14.13 -3.92 -4.61
CA ASP A 69 13.41 -4.50 -3.48
C ASP A 69 12.01 -4.98 -3.85
N PHE A 70 11.32 -4.26 -4.75
CA PHE A 70 10.02 -4.65 -5.29
C PHE A 70 10.15 -4.91 -6.78
N ARG A 71 9.78 -6.12 -7.18
CA ARG A 71 9.91 -6.59 -8.56
C ARG A 71 8.54 -6.64 -9.25
N PRO A 72 8.50 -6.49 -10.57
CA PRO A 72 7.28 -6.77 -11.33
C PRO A 72 6.68 -8.14 -10.96
N GLY A 73 5.39 -8.15 -10.63
CA GLY A 73 4.65 -9.34 -10.20
C GLY A 73 4.69 -9.63 -8.69
N ASP A 74 5.41 -8.85 -7.89
CA ASP A 74 5.22 -8.85 -6.43
C ASP A 74 3.82 -8.31 -6.10
N ARG A 75 3.23 -8.76 -4.99
CA ARG A 75 1.94 -8.26 -4.49
C ARG A 75 2.15 -7.62 -3.12
N VAL A 76 1.61 -6.42 -2.92
CA VAL A 76 1.70 -5.70 -1.65
C VAL A 76 0.31 -5.41 -1.11
N LEU A 77 0.05 -5.68 0.17
CA LEU A 77 -1.21 -5.34 0.80
C LEU A 77 -1.17 -3.87 1.22
N ILE A 78 -2.10 -3.09 0.68
CA ILE A 78 -2.26 -1.67 0.95
C ILE A 78 -3.48 -1.50 1.86
N ASP A 79 -3.30 -0.78 2.96
CA ASP A 79 -4.36 -0.40 3.89
C ASP A 79 -4.59 1.13 3.84
N PRO A 80 -5.78 1.59 3.39
CA PRO A 80 -6.14 3.01 3.37
C PRO A 80 -6.28 3.67 4.75
N ASP A 81 -6.62 2.91 5.78
CA ASP A 81 -6.88 3.46 7.13
C ASP A 81 -5.58 3.64 7.92
N VAL A 82 -4.46 3.07 7.42
CA VAL A 82 -3.13 3.23 8.01
C VAL A 82 -2.48 4.51 7.49
N THR A 83 -2.27 5.47 8.40
CA THR A 83 -1.53 6.70 8.10
C THR A 83 -0.04 6.41 7.87
N PRO A 84 0.54 6.85 6.75
CA PRO A 84 1.94 6.56 6.43
C PRO A 84 2.90 7.31 7.34
N ARG A 85 4.03 6.68 7.65
CA ARG A 85 5.15 7.28 8.37
C ARG A 85 6.34 7.48 7.44
N PRO A 86 7.27 8.39 7.77
CA PRO A 86 8.49 8.56 6.98
C PRO A 86 9.24 7.22 6.85
N GLY A 87 9.49 6.81 5.61
CA GLY A 87 10.16 5.55 5.29
C GLY A 87 9.23 4.42 4.86
N ASP A 88 7.92 4.54 5.14
CA ASP A 88 6.93 3.56 4.70
C ASP A 88 6.77 3.57 3.19
N PHE A 89 6.16 2.53 2.66
CA PHE A 89 5.79 2.46 1.25
C PHE A 89 4.29 2.68 1.10
N VAL A 90 3.91 3.48 0.11
CA VAL A 90 2.53 3.90 -0.08
C VAL A 90 2.09 3.67 -1.53
N ALA A 91 0.82 3.32 -1.68
CA ALA A 91 0.12 3.54 -2.93
C ALA A 91 -0.38 4.98 -2.94
N ALA A 92 -0.12 5.70 -4.02
CA ALA A 92 -0.57 7.06 -4.22
C ALA A 92 -1.06 7.25 -5.66
N ARG A 93 -1.79 8.33 -5.93
CA ARG A 93 -2.20 8.74 -7.28
C ARG A 93 -1.84 10.18 -7.58
N ASN A 94 -1.64 10.47 -8.85
CA ASN A 94 -1.47 11.82 -9.38
C ASN A 94 -2.81 12.37 -9.94
N THR A 95 -2.78 13.59 -10.49
CA THR A 95 -3.95 14.25 -11.13
C THR A 95 -4.53 13.51 -12.32
N LYS A 96 -3.74 12.67 -13.00
CA LYS A 96 -4.19 11.84 -14.13
C LYS A 96 -4.82 10.53 -13.68
N GLN A 97 -5.02 10.35 -12.37
CA GLN A 97 -5.47 9.10 -11.75
C GLN A 97 -4.51 7.93 -11.98
N ASP A 98 -3.26 8.17 -12.36
CA ASP A 98 -2.26 7.11 -12.41
C ASP A 98 -1.86 6.75 -10.98
N ALA A 99 -2.24 5.55 -10.52
CA ALA A 99 -1.74 5.03 -9.26
C ALA A 99 -0.24 4.73 -9.37
N THR A 100 0.49 4.79 -8.27
CA THR A 100 1.93 4.53 -8.21
C THR A 100 2.29 4.03 -6.83
N PHE A 101 3.27 3.13 -6.77
CA PHE A 101 3.81 2.62 -5.52
C PHE A 101 5.20 3.22 -5.30
N LYS A 102 5.39 3.93 -4.17
CA LYS A 102 6.61 4.69 -3.88
C LYS A 102 6.90 4.73 -2.38
N LYS A 103 8.15 5.01 -2.03
CA LYS A 103 8.54 5.28 -0.64
C LYS A 103 8.08 6.67 -0.23
N TYR A 104 7.42 6.77 0.91
CA TYR A 104 6.94 8.01 1.49
C TYR A 104 8.05 8.70 2.28
N ARG A 105 8.43 9.92 1.88
CA ARG A 105 9.45 10.71 2.57
C ARG A 105 8.93 12.10 2.92
N VAL A 106 8.82 12.40 4.20
CA VAL A 106 8.48 13.75 4.66
C VAL A 106 9.69 14.67 4.51
N ARG A 107 9.46 15.86 3.94
CA ARG A 107 10.46 16.93 3.82
C ARG A 107 10.36 17.99 4.88
N GLY A 108 9.18 18.14 5.47
CA GLY A 108 8.90 19.12 6.51
C GLY A 108 7.53 19.76 6.29
N ILE A 109 7.37 20.95 6.84
CA ILE A 109 6.13 21.72 6.75
C ILE A 109 6.45 22.99 5.94
N ASN A 110 5.59 23.33 4.98
CA ASN A 110 5.75 24.56 4.21
C ASN A 110 5.27 25.80 4.99
N GLU A 111 5.44 26.98 4.40
CA GLU A 111 5.05 28.27 4.99
C GLU A 111 3.54 28.37 5.34
N LEU A 112 2.71 27.51 4.74
CA LEU A 112 1.27 27.44 4.98
C LEU A 112 0.89 26.43 6.08
N GLY A 113 1.86 25.84 6.77
CA GLY A 113 1.60 24.83 7.80
C GLY A 113 1.21 23.45 7.25
N LYS A 114 1.35 23.21 5.95
CA LYS A 114 1.03 21.92 5.31
C LYS A 114 2.29 21.05 5.22
N GLU A 115 2.15 19.78 5.59
CA GLU A 115 3.21 18.80 5.40
C GLU A 115 3.52 18.61 3.91
N VAL A 116 4.81 18.68 3.58
CA VAL A 116 5.37 18.39 2.27
C VAL A 116 6.01 17.02 2.33
N PHE A 117 5.55 16.14 1.46
CA PHE A 117 6.08 14.80 1.31
C PHE A 117 6.52 14.55 -0.12
N GLU A 118 7.33 13.51 -0.27
CA GLU A 118 7.82 13.02 -1.54
C GLU A 118 7.49 11.55 -1.70
N LEU A 119 7.23 11.17 -2.94
CA LEU A 119 7.11 9.80 -3.40
C LEU A 119 8.41 9.45 -4.12
N VAL A 120 9.26 8.72 -3.40
CA VAL A 120 10.63 8.41 -3.81
C VAL A 120 10.65 7.00 -4.42
N PRO A 121 11.09 6.83 -5.68
CA PRO A 121 11.39 5.52 -6.22
C PRO A 121 12.61 4.91 -5.50
N LEU A 122 12.72 3.57 -5.49
CA LEU A 122 13.96 2.92 -5.04
C LEU A 122 14.98 2.79 -6.18
N ASN A 123 14.50 2.89 -7.42
CA ASN A 123 15.35 2.95 -8.60
C ASN A 123 15.64 4.41 -8.96
N ASP A 124 16.90 4.81 -8.85
CA ASP A 124 17.38 6.17 -9.10
C ASP A 124 17.22 6.63 -10.57
N ASP A 125 16.96 5.72 -11.50
CA ASP A 125 16.64 6.05 -12.89
C ASP A 125 15.26 6.73 -13.03
N TYR A 126 14.44 6.70 -11.98
CA TYR A 126 13.10 7.28 -11.97
C TYR A 126 13.04 8.56 -11.13
N PRO A 127 12.20 9.54 -11.53
CA PRO A 127 12.12 10.82 -10.83
C PRO A 127 11.37 10.70 -9.49
N VAL A 128 11.80 11.51 -8.52
CA VAL A 128 11.07 11.77 -7.27
C VAL A 128 9.91 12.72 -7.56
N MET A 129 8.73 12.43 -7.03
CA MET A 129 7.58 13.34 -7.10
C MET A 129 7.36 14.01 -5.75
N ARG A 130 7.19 15.34 -5.73
CA ARG A 130 6.94 16.11 -4.51
C ARG A 130 5.50 16.61 -4.45
N SER A 131 4.91 16.61 -3.26
CA SER A 131 3.50 16.98 -3.02
C SER A 131 3.20 18.48 -3.14
N ASP A 132 4.23 19.33 -3.14
CA ASP A 132 4.15 20.78 -3.34
C ASP A 132 4.21 21.17 -4.82
N GLU A 133 4.86 20.36 -5.65
CA GLU A 133 4.96 20.54 -7.10
C GLU A 133 3.86 19.79 -7.86
N HIS A 134 3.44 18.63 -7.33
CA HIS A 134 2.47 17.74 -7.94
C HIS A 134 1.31 17.54 -6.97
N HIS A 135 0.08 17.52 -7.49
CA HIS A 135 -1.06 17.12 -6.69
C HIS A 135 -1.06 15.59 -6.55
N LEU A 136 -0.56 15.15 -5.38
CA LEU A 136 -0.41 13.75 -5.01
C LEU A 136 -1.39 13.42 -3.87
N VAL A 137 -2.07 12.29 -3.99
CA VAL A 137 -2.97 11.77 -2.96
C VAL A 137 -2.50 10.38 -2.58
N VAL A 138 -2.18 10.19 -1.29
CA VAL A 138 -1.91 8.85 -0.76
C VAL A 138 -3.23 8.09 -0.67
N ILE A 139 -3.26 6.90 -1.26
CA ILE A 139 -4.41 5.99 -1.25
C ILE A 139 -4.36 5.11 0.00
N GLY A 140 -3.17 4.64 0.38
CA GLY A 140 -2.96 3.82 1.57
C GLY A 140 -1.51 3.41 1.76
N THR A 141 -1.25 2.79 2.90
CA THR A 141 0.09 2.39 3.33
C THR A 141 0.26 0.88 3.18
N MET A 142 1.44 0.45 2.72
CA MET A 142 1.78 -0.97 2.66
C MET A 142 1.95 -1.55 4.06
N ILE A 143 1.24 -2.63 4.32
CA ILE A 143 1.35 -3.40 5.56
C ILE A 143 1.92 -4.81 5.34
N GLU A 144 1.87 -5.34 4.11
CA GLU A 144 2.40 -6.66 3.78
C GLU A 144 3.05 -6.67 2.39
N HIS A 145 4.15 -7.43 2.22
CA HIS A 145 4.78 -7.71 0.92
C HIS A 145 4.85 -9.21 0.67
N ARG A 146 4.30 -9.65 -0.46
CA ARG A 146 4.30 -11.04 -0.92
C ARG A 146 5.06 -11.19 -2.22
N ARG A 147 6.08 -12.03 -2.21
CA ARG A 147 6.82 -12.46 -3.40
C ARG A 147 6.57 -13.93 -3.67
N LYS A 148 5.96 -14.24 -4.82
CA LYS A 148 5.77 -15.62 -5.28
C LYS A 148 7.03 -16.11 -5.99
N PHE A 149 7.78 -17.01 -5.36
CA PHE A 149 8.89 -17.69 -6.01
C PHE A 149 8.37 -18.93 -6.75
N ARG A 150 8.27 -18.86 -8.08
CA ARG A 150 8.08 -20.09 -8.89
C ARG A 150 9.43 -20.80 -8.99
N ARG A 151 9.54 -21.98 -8.39
CA ARG A 151 10.61 -22.94 -8.74
C ARG A 151 10.41 -23.33 -10.21
N ARG A 152 11.46 -23.16 -11.03
CA ARG A 152 11.55 -23.79 -12.34
C ARG A 152 11.97 -25.24 -12.18
#